data_AF-A0A4Q3IGU9-F1
#
_entry.id   AF-A0A4Q3IGU9-F1
#
_cell.length_a   1.000
_cell.length_b   1.000
_cell.length_c   1.000
_cell.angle_alpha   90.00
_cell.angle_beta   90.00
_cell.angle_gamma   90.00
#
_symmetry.space_group_name_H-M   'P 1'
#
loop_
_entity.id
_entity.type
_entity.pdbx_description
1 polymer ?
#
loop_
_entity_poly.entity_id
_entity_poly.type
_entity_poly.pdbx_seq_one_letter_code
_entity_poly.pdbx_strand_id
1 'polypeptide(L)'
;FGIGVDSNQNYLHPGSVLTSMLKRVDVAVTTAFKEAGDDATFKPGITALGLAQNGVGYALDDNNKALITDDIKTAVDAFSAKIQSGEITVHDYTADNTCPGV
;
A
#
# COMPACT_ATOMS: atom_id res chain seq x y z
N PHE A 1 16.79 -10.90 -0.06
CA PHE A 1 16.14 -9.76 0.59
C PHE A 1 14.78 -10.18 1.12
N GLY A 2 14.27 -9.50 2.15
CA GLY A 2 12.89 -9.61 2.62
C GLY A 2 12.05 -8.39 2.22
N ILE A 3 10.73 -8.54 2.24
CA ILE A 3 9.77 -7.43 2.11
C ILE A 3 8.94 -7.40 3.40
N GLY A 4 9.01 -6.29 4.14
CA GLY A 4 8.22 -6.08 5.35
C GLY A 4 6.74 -5.85 5.06
N VAL A 5 5.91 -5.87 6.10
CA VAL A 5 4.45 -5.66 5.95
C VAL A 5 3.88 -4.80 7.08
N ASP A 6 2.75 -4.17 6.78
CA ASP A 6 1.94 -3.28 7.61
C ASP A 6 2.63 -1.95 7.97
N SER A 7 3.84 -1.99 8.51
CA SER A 7 4.64 -0.82 8.90
C SER A 7 5.98 -0.77 8.17
N ASN A 8 6.64 0.38 8.19
CA ASN A 8 8.02 0.46 7.69
C ASN A 8 8.94 -0.36 8.62
N GLN A 9 9.47 -1.46 8.10
CA GLN A 9 10.37 -2.38 8.77
C GLN A 9 11.80 -2.34 8.18
N ASN A 10 12.08 -1.41 7.26
CA ASN A 10 13.37 -1.31 6.57
C ASN A 10 14.56 -1.20 7.54
N TYR A 11 14.34 -0.56 8.70
CA TYR A 11 15.35 -0.32 9.73
C TYR A 11 15.72 -1.57 10.54
N LEU A 12 14.92 -2.64 10.52
CA LEU A 12 15.16 -3.83 11.35
C LEU A 12 16.40 -4.61 10.90
N HIS A 13 16.59 -4.73 9.58
CA HIS A 13 17.75 -5.35 8.97
C HIS A 13 18.19 -4.56 7.72
N PRO A 14 18.86 -3.41 7.90
CA PRO A 14 19.29 -2.55 6.80
C PRO A 14 20.16 -3.32 5.80
N GLY A 15 19.94 -3.08 4.50
CA GLY A 15 20.63 -3.82 3.44
C GLY A 15 20.07 -5.23 3.16
N SER A 16 19.16 -5.76 4.00
CA SER A 16 18.53 -7.07 3.81
C SER A 16 17.00 -6.99 3.62
N VAL A 17 16.35 -5.94 4.12
CA VAL A 17 14.95 -5.60 3.79
C VAL A 17 14.94 -4.71 2.55
N LEU A 18 14.37 -5.19 1.44
CA LEU A 18 14.29 -4.44 0.19
C LEU A 18 13.34 -3.25 0.30
N THR A 19 12.17 -3.47 0.91
CA THR A 19 11.15 -2.45 1.19
C THR A 19 10.14 -3.05 2.17
N SER A 20 9.11 -2.28 2.54
CA SER A 20 7.98 -2.74 3.33
C SER A 20 6.67 -2.30 2.67
N MET A 21 5.72 -3.23 2.54
CA MET A 21 4.36 -2.91 2.10
C MET A 21 3.58 -2.33 3.26
N LEU A 22 3.33 -1.03 3.19
CA LEU A 22 2.62 -0.27 4.20
C LEU A 22 1.12 -0.55 4.13
N LYS A 23 0.50 -0.74 5.29
CA LYS A 23 -0.95 -0.72 5.48
C LYS A 23 -1.28 0.42 6.43
N ARG A 24 -1.88 1.48 5.90
CA ARG A 24 -2.15 2.73 6.61
C ARG A 24 -3.41 2.63 7.46
N VAL A 25 -3.34 1.77 8.48
CA VAL A 25 -4.41 1.63 9.48
C VAL A 25 -4.65 2.95 10.22
N ASP A 26 -3.63 3.78 10.36
CA ASP A 26 -3.73 5.15 10.87
C ASP A 26 -4.66 6.02 10.01
N VAL A 27 -4.58 5.93 8.69
CA VAL A 27 -5.51 6.60 7.77
C VAL A 27 -6.93 6.06 7.96
N ALA A 28 -7.09 4.74 8.00
CA ALA A 28 -8.40 4.11 8.16
C ALA A 28 -9.10 4.55 9.46
N VAL A 29 -8.39 4.49 10.59
CA VAL A 29 -8.90 4.88 11.90
C VAL A 29 -9.21 6.38 11.93
N THR A 30 -8.27 7.23 11.52
CA THR A 30 -8.47 8.69 11.56
C THR A 30 -9.65 9.12 10.70
N THR A 31 -9.81 8.53 9.50
CA THR A 31 -10.96 8.80 8.63
C THR A 31 -12.27 8.39 9.30
N ALA A 32 -12.37 7.17 9.82
CA ALA A 32 -13.60 6.68 10.45
C ALA A 32 -14.03 7.54 11.65
N PHE A 33 -13.09 7.96 12.49
CA PHE A 33 -13.41 8.82 13.65
C PHE A 33 -13.86 10.23 13.23
N LYS A 34 -13.25 10.82 12.19
CA LYS A 34 -13.69 12.11 11.64
C LYS A 34 -15.08 12.03 11.03
N GLU A 35 -15.33 11.00 10.23
CA GLU A 35 -16.64 10.77 9.62
C GLU A 35 -17.73 10.53 10.69
N ALA A 36 -17.42 9.80 11.76
CA ALA A 36 -18.40 9.50 12.82
C ALA A 36 -18.62 10.67 13.78
N GLY A 37 -17.58 11.47 14.01
CA GLY A 37 -17.61 12.63 14.90
C GLY A 37 -17.85 13.92 14.12
N ASP A 38 -16.75 14.62 13.82
CA ASP A 38 -16.73 16.01 13.31
C ASP A 38 -17.63 16.23 12.10
N ASP A 39 -17.64 15.29 11.15
CA ASP A 39 -18.35 15.46 9.88
C ASP A 39 -19.76 14.86 9.89
N ALA A 40 -20.08 13.99 10.86
CA ALA A 40 -21.33 13.23 10.94
C ALA A 40 -21.76 12.54 9.62
N THR A 41 -20.78 12.08 8.84
CA THR A 41 -20.96 11.44 7.52
C THR A 41 -20.72 9.93 7.50
N PHE A 42 -20.38 9.33 8.64
CA PHE A 42 -20.07 7.90 8.74
C PHE A 42 -21.18 7.02 8.15
N LYS A 43 -20.76 6.05 7.34
CA LYS A 43 -21.65 5.04 6.76
C LYS A 43 -21.17 3.65 7.18
N PRO A 44 -22.06 2.80 7.73
CA PRO A 44 -21.72 1.41 7.97
C PRO A 44 -21.53 0.69 6.63
N GLY A 45 -20.59 -0.26 6.60
CA GLY A 45 -20.29 -1.05 5.41
C GLY A 45 -18.80 -1.30 5.23
N ILE A 46 -18.43 -1.76 4.04
CA ILE A 46 -17.03 -2.00 3.67
C ILE A 46 -16.47 -0.73 3.02
N THR A 47 -15.36 -0.26 3.56
CA THR A 47 -14.57 0.81 2.96
C THR A 47 -13.25 0.22 2.47
N ALA A 48 -13.01 0.26 1.16
CA ALA A 48 -11.76 -0.20 0.56
C ALA A 48 -10.78 0.97 0.43
N LEU A 49 -9.60 0.85 1.05
CA LEU A 49 -8.55 1.86 1.01
C LEU A 49 -7.31 1.30 0.30
N GLY A 50 -7.21 1.55 -1.00
CA GLY A 50 -6.09 1.12 -1.84
C GLY A 50 -5.03 2.20 -2.01
N LEU A 51 -4.22 2.06 -3.08
CA LEU A 51 -3.18 3.03 -3.45
C LEU A 51 -3.78 4.43 -3.69
N ALA A 52 -4.99 4.51 -4.26
CA ALA A 52 -5.64 5.79 -4.55
C ALA A 52 -6.04 6.56 -3.29
N GLN A 53 -6.37 5.86 -2.21
CA GLN A 53 -6.74 6.45 -0.91
C GLN A 53 -5.54 6.58 0.03
N ASN A 54 -4.31 6.30 -0.44
CA ASN A 54 -3.13 6.20 0.41
C ASN A 54 -3.32 5.19 1.58
N GLY A 55 -4.14 4.17 1.36
CA GLY A 55 -4.41 3.10 2.34
C GLY A 55 -3.33 2.02 2.35
N VAL A 56 -2.64 1.86 1.21
CA VAL A 56 -1.47 1.00 1.07
C VAL A 56 -0.37 1.71 0.29
N GLY A 57 0.86 1.25 0.39
CA GLY A 57 2.01 1.79 -0.34
C GLY A 57 3.29 1.01 -0.08
N TYR A 58 4.42 1.45 -0.65
CA TYR A 58 5.74 0.91 -0.35
C TYR A 58 6.58 1.92 0.43
N ALA A 59 7.51 1.44 1.25
CA ALA A 59 8.42 2.27 2.02
C ALA A 59 9.74 2.51 1.26
N LEU A 60 10.14 3.78 1.14
CA LEU A 60 11.44 4.21 0.65
C LEU A 60 12.03 5.22 1.64
N ASP A 61 13.17 4.87 2.24
CA ASP A 61 13.86 5.67 3.25
C ASP A 61 15.39 5.46 3.16
N ASP A 62 16.13 6.06 4.09
CA ASP A 62 17.59 5.95 4.10
C ASP A 62 18.11 4.52 4.29
N ASN A 63 17.30 3.59 4.80
CA ASN A 63 17.69 2.21 5.05
C ASN A 63 17.64 1.34 3.79
N ASN A 64 16.83 1.70 2.79
CA ASN A 64 16.68 0.93 1.55
C ASN A 64 16.91 1.73 0.26
N LYS A 65 17.06 3.06 0.30
CA LYS A 65 17.28 3.88 -0.91
C LYS A 65 18.45 3.41 -1.79
N ALA A 66 19.51 2.89 -1.18
CA ALA A 66 20.67 2.39 -1.92
C ALA A 66 20.40 1.05 -2.64
N LEU A 67 19.33 0.34 -2.27
CA LEU A 67 18.91 -0.93 -2.87
C LEU A 67 17.94 -0.73 -4.04
N ILE A 68 17.27 0.43 -4.11
CA ILE A 68 16.25 0.73 -5.11
C ILE A 68 16.86 1.66 -6.16
N THR A 69 17.09 1.11 -7.36
CA THR A 69 17.56 1.90 -8.50
C THR A 69 16.45 2.81 -9.05
N ASP A 70 16.83 3.82 -9.81
CA ASP A 70 15.88 4.70 -10.49
C ASP A 70 14.93 3.91 -11.41
N ASP A 71 15.44 2.93 -12.14
CA ASP A 71 14.63 2.07 -13.01
C ASP A 71 13.56 1.30 -12.23
N ILE A 72 13.91 0.74 -11.06
CA ILE A 72 12.95 0.05 -10.20
C ILE A 72 11.91 1.05 -9.71
N LYS A 73 12.36 2.22 -9.23
CA LYS A 73 11.46 3.26 -8.73
C LYS A 73 10.47 3.71 -9.80
N THR A 74 10.96 4.01 -11.00
CA THR A 74 10.12 4.41 -12.15
C THR A 74 9.12 3.33 -12.52
N ALA A 75 9.52 2.06 -12.56
CA ALA A 75 8.61 0.96 -12.85
C ALA A 75 7.51 0.84 -11.79
N VAL A 76 7.86 0.87 -10.51
CA VAL A 76 6.89 0.80 -9.40
C VAL A 76 5.91 1.98 -9.42
N ASP A 77 6.42 3.20 -9.65
CA ASP A 77 5.58 4.40 -9.73
C ASP A 77 4.62 4.32 -10.94
N ALA A 78 5.08 3.81 -12.09
CA ALA A 78 4.24 3.61 -13.27
C ALA A 78 3.14 2.57 -13.03
N PHE A 79 3.46 1.43 -12.41
CA PHE A 79 2.44 0.43 -12.04
C PHE A 79 1.47 0.98 -11.00
N SER A 80 1.95 1.73 -10.02
CA SER A 80 1.10 2.38 -9.01
C SER A 80 0.10 3.32 -9.67
N ALA A 81 0.55 4.15 -10.62
CA ALA A 81 -0.32 5.05 -11.37
C ALA A 81 -1.37 4.29 -12.21
N LYS A 82 -1.00 3.19 -12.86
CA LYS A 82 -1.92 2.34 -13.63
C LYS A 82 -2.95 1.64 -12.75
N ILE A 83 -2.59 1.22 -11.54
CA ILE A 83 -3.54 0.66 -10.57
C ILE A 83 -4.48 1.74 -10.05
N GLN A 84 -3.96 2.94 -9.76
CA GLN A 84 -4.77 4.08 -9.31
C GLN A 84 -5.74 4.59 -10.39
N SER A 85 -5.36 4.53 -11.68
CA SER A 85 -6.24 4.91 -12.79
C SER A 85 -7.27 3.84 -13.15
N GLY A 86 -7.11 2.61 -12.65
CA GLY A 86 -7.93 1.46 -13.01
C GLY A 86 -7.53 0.79 -14.33
N GLU A 87 -6.46 1.23 -15.00
CA GLU A 87 -5.90 0.54 -16.17
C GLU A 87 -5.45 -0.88 -15.80
N ILE A 88 -4.87 -1.04 -14.61
CA ILE A 88 -4.56 -2.35 -14.01
C ILE A 88 -5.50 -2.60 -12.85
N THR A 89 -6.28 -3.68 -12.93
CA THR A 89 -7.08 -4.17 -11.81
C THR A 89 -6.35 -5.31 -11.13
N VAL A 90 -6.08 -5.17 -9.84
CA VAL A 90 -5.51 -6.25 -9.03
C VAL A 90 -6.63 -7.20 -8.63
N HIS A 91 -6.49 -8.48 -8.98
CA HIS A 91 -7.48 -9.51 -8.64
C HIS A 91 -7.56 -9.71 -7.12
N ASP A 92 -8.78 -9.69 -6.59
CA ASP A 92 -9.04 -10.05 -5.21
C ASP A 92 -9.16 -11.58 -5.10
N TYR A 93 -8.09 -12.20 -4.59
CA TYR A 93 -8.05 -13.65 -4.34
C TYR A 93 -9.25 -14.12 -3.51
N THR A 94 -9.77 -13.31 -2.60
CA THR A 94 -10.88 -13.71 -1.72
C THR A 94 -12.23 -13.78 -2.44
N ALA A 95 -12.33 -13.23 -3.65
CA ALA A 95 -13.55 -13.27 -4.45
C ALA A 95 -13.83 -14.67 -5.01
N ASP A 96 -12.79 -15.41 -5.41
CA ASP A 96 -12.95 -16.72 -6.07
C ASP A 96 -11.91 -17.79 -5.67
N ASN A 97 -10.97 -17.47 -4.77
CA ASN A 97 -9.85 -18.31 -4.35
C ASN A 97 -8.93 -18.73 -5.51
N THR A 98 -8.88 -17.94 -6.58
CA THR A 98 -7.99 -18.18 -7.71
C THR A 98 -6.96 -17.08 -7.87
N CYS A 99 -5.78 -17.44 -8.36
CA CYS A 99 -4.80 -16.47 -8.83
C CYS A 99 -4.89 -16.42 -10.35
N PRO A 100 -5.01 -15.23 -10.98
CA PRO A 100 -4.91 -15.11 -12.42
C PRO A 100 -3.57 -15.70 -12.86
N GLY A 101 -3.60 -16.67 -13.78
CA GLY A 101 -2.39 -17.11 -14.46
C GLY A 101 -1.81 -15.94 -15.25
N VAL A 102 -0.47 -15.88 -15.34
CA VAL A 102 0.24 -14.91 -16.18
C VAL A 102 -0.25 -14.91 -17.62
#